data_AF-F0F0E6-F1
#
_entry.id   AF-F0F0E6-F1
#
_cell.length_a   1.000
_cell.length_b   1.000
_cell.length_c   1.000
_cell.angle_alpha   90.00
_cell.angle_beta   90.00
_cell.angle_gamma   90.00
#
_symmetry.space_group_name_H-M   'P 1'
#
loop_
_entity.id
_entity.type
_entity.pdbx_description
1 polymer ?
#
loop_
_entity_poly.entity_id
_entity_poly.type
_entity_poly.pdbx_seq_one_letter_code
_entity_poly.pdbx_strand_id
1 'polypeptide(L)'
;MGMNQERLLKVILAPVVSEKSNMLAEKRNQMVFKVLKDATKVEIKAAIEQLFNVKVASVKTTTTKGKAKRFGRTIGRRSDVKKAYVSLVAGQELDLEAAAAAADKE
;
A
#
# COMPACT_ATOMS: atom_id res chain seq x y z
N MET A 1 -6.77 -1.58 23.51
CA MET A 1 -6.50 -2.67 22.56
C MET A 1 -5.21 -2.34 21.85
N GLY A 2 -4.11 -3.00 22.21
CA GLY A 2 -2.82 -2.85 21.54
C GLY A 2 -2.85 -3.53 20.17
N MET A 3 -2.20 -2.92 19.17
CA MET A 3 -2.10 -3.51 17.84
C MET A 3 -1.13 -4.69 17.87
N ASN A 4 -1.57 -5.84 17.35
CA ASN A 4 -0.72 -7.02 17.24
C ASN A 4 0.35 -6.81 16.15
N GLN A 5 1.64 -6.97 16.49
CA GLN A 5 2.76 -6.75 15.56
C GLN A 5 2.66 -7.65 14.32
N GLU A 6 2.25 -8.92 14.49
CA GLU A 6 2.09 -9.85 13.36
C GLU A 6 1.09 -9.35 12.31
N ARG A 7 0.07 -8.61 12.76
CA ARG A 7 -0.96 -8.07 11.88
C ARG A 7 -0.40 -6.94 11.04
N LEU A 8 0.38 -6.04 11.63
CA LEU A 8 0.94 -4.86 10.95
C LEU A 8 1.85 -5.26 9.79
N LEU A 9 2.64 -6.31 9.96
CA LEU A 9 3.49 -6.87 8.90
C LEU A 9 2.70 -7.36 7.67
N LYS A 10 1.44 -7.80 7.87
CA LYS A 10 0.59 -8.37 6.80
C LYS A 10 -0.32 -7.33 6.13
N VAL A 11 -0.44 -6.12 6.67
CA VAL A 11 -1.39 -5.10 6.20
C VAL A 11 -1.05 -4.60 4.78
N ILE A 12 0.24 -4.44 4.50
CA ILE A 12 0.74 -3.96 3.21
C ILE A 12 1.04 -5.16 2.32
N LEU A 13 0.48 -5.17 1.11
CA LEU A 13 0.64 -6.28 0.18
C LEU A 13 1.66 -5.99 -0.93
N ALA A 14 1.58 -4.81 -1.56
CA ALA A 14 2.45 -4.44 -2.66
C ALA A 14 2.38 -2.93 -2.97
N PRO A 15 3.41 -2.31 -3.54
CA PRO A 15 3.31 -0.97 -4.14
C PRO A 15 2.46 -1.01 -5.42
N VAL A 16 1.78 0.10 -5.73
CA VAL A 16 1.01 0.26 -6.97
C VAL A 16 1.83 1.05 -7.97
N VAL A 17 2.24 0.40 -9.05
CA VAL A 17 2.99 1.02 -10.16
C VAL A 17 2.02 1.47 -11.25
N SER A 18 2.01 2.76 -11.54
CA SER A 18 1.21 3.41 -12.58
C SER A 18 1.73 4.84 -12.82
N GLU A 19 1.46 5.44 -13.98
CA GLU A 19 1.82 6.83 -14.26
C GLU A 19 1.31 7.80 -13.18
N LYS A 20 0.08 7.57 -12.70
CA LYS A 20 -0.52 8.37 -11.63
C LYS A 20 0.21 8.23 -10.29
N SER A 21 0.66 7.02 -9.93
CA SER A 21 1.39 6.84 -8.67
C SER A 21 2.76 7.48 -8.75
N ASN A 22 3.45 7.40 -9.89
CA ASN A 22 4.72 8.10 -10.08
C ASN A 22 4.55 9.62 -10.00
N MET A 23 3.56 10.17 -10.69
CA MET A 23 3.23 11.60 -10.62
C MET A 23 2.93 12.08 -9.20
N LEU A 24 2.26 11.25 -8.38
CA LEU A 24 1.96 11.58 -6.99
C LEU A 24 3.20 11.51 -6.09
N ALA A 25 4.12 10.57 -6.35
CA ALA A 25 5.39 10.50 -5.65
C ALA A 25 6.21 11.77 -5.90
N GLU A 26 6.41 12.14 -7.16
CA GLU A 26 7.19 13.33 -7.56
C GLU A 26 6.58 14.65 -7.07
N LYS A 27 5.26 14.85 -7.24
CA LYS A 27 4.64 16.17 -6.99
C LYS A 27 4.18 16.38 -5.56
N ARG A 28 3.87 15.30 -4.84
CA ARG A 28 3.17 15.38 -3.53
C ARG A 28 3.82 14.53 -2.45
N ASN A 29 4.93 13.86 -2.75
CA ASN A 29 5.56 12.89 -1.85
C ASN A 29 4.53 11.86 -1.31
N GLN A 30 3.67 11.39 -2.22
CA GLN A 30 2.57 10.48 -1.92
C GLN A 30 2.79 9.12 -2.57
N MET A 31 2.94 8.09 -1.75
CA MET A 31 3.10 6.71 -2.18
C MET A 31 1.76 5.97 -2.18
N VAL A 32 1.60 5.01 -3.08
CA VAL A 32 0.35 4.24 -3.24
C VAL A 32 0.62 2.77 -3.02
N PHE A 33 -0.08 2.18 -2.04
CA PHE A 33 0.04 0.77 -1.69
C PHE A 33 -1.27 0.03 -1.91
N LYS A 34 -1.16 -1.24 -2.28
CA LYS A 34 -2.23 -2.22 -2.16
C LYS A 34 -2.20 -2.77 -0.74
N VAL A 35 -3.35 -2.71 -0.07
CA VAL A 35 -3.51 -3.13 1.33
C VAL A 35 -4.63 -4.15 1.46
N LEU A 36 -4.66 -4.84 2.61
CA LEU A 36 -5.77 -5.73 2.93
C LEU A 36 -7.12 -4.99 2.96
N LYS A 37 -8.20 -5.68 2.59
CA LYS A 37 -9.54 -5.07 2.47
C LYS A 37 -10.11 -4.57 3.79
N ASP A 38 -9.81 -5.29 4.86
CA ASP A 38 -10.23 -5.03 6.24
C ASP A 38 -9.33 -4.02 6.97
N ALA A 39 -8.16 -3.68 6.41
CA ALA A 39 -7.21 -2.77 7.05
C ALA A 39 -7.79 -1.36 7.30
N THR A 40 -7.57 -0.84 8.51
CA THR A 40 -7.97 0.52 8.91
C THR A 40 -6.86 1.54 8.63
N LYS A 41 -7.19 2.83 8.61
CA LYS A 41 -6.19 3.90 8.37
C LYS A 41 -5.11 3.96 9.45
N VAL A 42 -5.48 3.65 10.69
CA VAL A 42 -4.56 3.65 11.84
C VAL A 42 -3.55 2.51 11.70
N GLU A 43 -4.02 1.31 11.33
CA GLU A 43 -3.16 0.15 11.07
C GLU A 43 -2.20 0.41 9.91
N ILE A 44 -2.69 0.96 8.80
CA ILE A 44 -1.85 1.27 7.63
C ILE A 44 -0.77 2.29 7.99
N LYS A 45 -1.11 3.31 8.80
CA LYS A 45 -0.15 4.30 9.28
C LYS A 45 0.96 3.61 10.08
N ALA A 46 0.60 2.87 11.13
CA ALA A 46 1.56 2.21 11.99
C ALA A 46 2.43 1.18 11.24
N ALA A 47 1.83 0.41 10.31
CA ALA A 47 2.55 -0.56 9.51
C ALA A 47 3.64 0.10 8.64
N ILE A 48 3.34 1.23 8.01
CA ILE A 48 4.31 1.95 7.18
C ILE A 48 5.40 2.59 8.04
N GLU A 49 5.03 3.22 9.15
CA GLU A 49 6.00 3.82 10.06
C GLU A 49 6.95 2.77 10.65
N GLN A 50 6.47 1.56 10.95
CA GLN A 50 7.29 0.46 11.45
C GLN A 50 8.16 -0.20 10.37
N LEU A 51 7.58 -0.53 9.21
CA LEU A 51 8.28 -1.27 8.16
C LEU A 51 9.36 -0.44 7.47
N PHE A 52 9.12 0.85 7.31
CA PHE A 52 10.01 1.73 6.55
C PHE A 52 10.70 2.78 7.41
N ASN A 53 10.47 2.79 8.73
CA ASN A 53 11.04 3.77 9.67
C ASN A 53 10.85 5.24 9.24
N VAL A 54 9.72 5.54 8.60
CA VAL A 54 9.32 6.89 8.16
C VAL A 54 8.19 7.44 9.03
N LYS A 55 7.93 8.73 8.92
CA LYS A 55 6.80 9.44 9.54
C LYS A 55 5.73 9.73 8.50
N VAL A 56 4.50 9.30 8.80
CA VAL A 56 3.37 9.46 7.89
C VAL A 56 2.51 10.65 8.31
N ALA A 57 2.31 11.59 7.38
CA ALA A 57 1.47 12.77 7.58
C ALA A 57 -0.02 12.43 7.50
N SER A 58 -0.44 11.71 6.46
CA SER A 58 -1.85 11.32 6.30
C SER A 58 -2.04 10.08 5.44
N VAL A 59 -3.13 9.34 5.70
CA VAL A 59 -3.52 8.14 4.94
C VAL A 59 -4.94 8.32 4.38
N LYS A 60 -5.09 8.10 3.07
CA LYS A 60 -6.38 8.07 2.37
C LYS A 60 -6.56 6.70 1.74
N THR A 61 -7.74 6.11 1.84
CA THR A 61 -7.99 4.74 1.33
C THR A 61 -9.14 4.73 0.34
N THR A 62 -9.02 3.94 -0.72
CA THR A 62 -10.06 3.76 -1.73
C THR A 62 -10.20 2.28 -2.07
N THR A 63 -11.42 1.76 -2.10
CA THR A 63 -11.70 0.39 -2.56
C THR A 63 -12.15 0.40 -4.00
N THR A 64 -11.41 -0.28 -4.88
CA THR A 64 -11.79 -0.48 -6.28
C THR A 64 -12.46 -1.85 -6.44
N LYS A 65 -13.71 -1.85 -6.91
CA LYS A 65 -14.47 -3.07 -7.20
C LYS A 65 -13.80 -3.86 -8.33
N GLY A 66 -13.70 -5.17 -8.17
CA GLY A 66 -13.13 -6.04 -9.19
C GLY A 66 -14.00 -6.08 -10.45
N LYS A 67 -13.36 -6.11 -11.62
CA LYS A 67 -14.06 -6.16 -12.92
C LYS A 67 -14.69 -7.55 -13.13
N ALA A 68 -15.92 -7.58 -13.64
CA ALA A 68 -16.50 -8.79 -14.19
C ALA A 68 -15.75 -9.17 -15.47
N LYS A 69 -15.37 -10.43 -15.62
CA LYS A 69 -14.64 -10.95 -16.77
C LYS A 69 -15.21 -12.30 -17.16
N ARG A 70 -15.36 -12.51 -18.46
CA ARG A 70 -15.70 -13.82 -19.01
C ARG A 70 -14.41 -14.62 -19.18
N PHE A 71 -14.41 -15.85 -18.69
CA PHE A 71 -13.36 -16.83 -18.91
C PHE A 71 -13.97 -18.01 -19.67
N GLY A 72 -13.77 -18.04 -20.99
CA GLY A 72 -14.43 -18.99 -21.88
C GLY A 72 -15.96 -18.89 -21.79
N ARG A 73 -16.59 -19.95 -21.28
CA ARG A 73 -18.06 -20.05 -21.11
C ARG A 73 -18.57 -19.45 -19.80
N THR A 74 -17.71 -19.29 -18.80
CA THR A 74 -18.11 -18.88 -17.44
C THR A 74 -17.87 -17.39 -17.21
N ILE A 75 -18.81 -16.71 -16.55
CA ILE A 75 -18.63 -15.33 -16.11
C ILE A 75 -18.10 -15.35 -14.67
N GLY A 76 -16.88 -14.84 -14.49
CA GLY A 76 -16.25 -14.66 -13.19
C GLY A 76 -16.06 -13.19 -12.84
N ARG A 77 -15.61 -12.92 -11.61
CA ARG A 77 -15.30 -11.57 -11.13
C ARG A 77 -13.94 -11.57 -10.45
N ARG A 78 -13.12 -10.56 -10.74
CA ARG A 78 -11.85 -10.37 -10.02
C ARG A 78 -12.10 -9.93 -8.58
N SER A 79 -11.15 -10.20 -7.69
CA SER A 79 -11.18 -9.71 -6.31
C SER A 79 -11.08 -8.18 -6.26
N ASP A 80 -11.85 -7.55 -5.37
CA ASP A 80 -11.70 -6.11 -5.11
C ASP A 80 -10.32 -5.80 -4.51
N VAL A 81 -9.87 -4.57 -4.73
CA VAL A 81 -8.56 -4.12 -4.28
C VAL A 81 -8.73 -2.85 -3.45
N LYS A 82 -8.19 -2.84 -2.24
CA LYS A 82 -8.07 -1.62 -1.43
C LYS A 82 -6.72 -0.97 -1.71
N LYS A 83 -6.75 0.31 -2.06
CA LYS A 83 -5.57 1.15 -2.28
C LYS A 83 -5.46 2.14 -1.14
N ALA A 84 -4.24 2.35 -0.65
CA ALA A 84 -3.90 3.36 0.33
C ALA A 84 -2.96 4.38 -0.30
N TYR A 85 -3.36 5.64 -0.29
CA TYR A 85 -2.54 6.81 -0.61
C TYR A 85 -1.95 7.34 0.68
N VAL A 86 -0.64 7.35 0.77
CA VAL A 86 0.09 7.63 2.00
C VAL A 86 0.98 8.83 1.74
N SER A 87 0.73 9.91 2.48
CA SER A 87 1.52 11.14 2.40
C SER A 87 2.59 11.09 3.47
N LEU A 88 3.84 11.25 3.06
CA LEU A 88 4.97 11.34 3.99
C LEU A 88 5.13 12.78 4.50
N VAL A 89 5.83 12.95 5.61
CA VAL A 89 6.25 14.28 6.07
C VAL A 89 7.32 14.82 5.12
N ALA A 90 7.39 16.15 4.96
CA ALA A 90 8.37 16.79 4.11
C ALA A 90 9.81 16.39 4.48
N GLY A 91 10.65 16.12 3.48
CA GLY A 91 12.05 15.74 3.66
C GLY A 91 12.31 14.26 3.94
N GLN A 92 11.27 13.41 3.93
CA GLN A 92 11.44 11.96 3.99
C GLN A 92 11.22 11.35 2.61
N GLU A 93 12.21 10.60 2.16
CA GLU A 93 12.16 9.82 0.93
C GLU A 93 12.05 8.34 1.28
N LEU A 94 11.17 7.65 0.55
CA LEU A 94 10.97 6.22 0.69
C LEU A 94 11.68 5.56 -0.47
N ASP A 95 12.87 5.00 -0.21
CA ASP A 95 13.61 4.27 -1.22
C ASP A 95 13.05 2.84 -1.34
N LEU A 96 12.23 2.63 -2.36
CA LEU A 96 11.60 1.34 -2.65
C LEU A 96 12.60 0.33 -3.20
N GLU A 97 13.70 0.78 -3.81
CA GLU A 97 14.72 -0.10 -4.41
C GLU A 97 15.69 -0.63 -3.36
N ALA A 98 16.08 0.22 -2.39
CA ALA A 98 16.89 -0.20 -1.25
C ALA A 98 16.21 -1.29 -0.40
N ALA A 99 14.87 -1.28 -0.30
CA ALA A 99 14.11 -2.28 0.44
C ALA A 99 14.01 -3.65 -0.28
N ALA A 100 14.01 -3.66 -1.62
CA ALA A 100 13.98 -4.90 -2.40
C ALA A 100 15.32 -5.66 -2.30
N ALA A 101 16.44 -4.94 -2.31
CA ALA A 101 17.78 -5.54 -2.18
C ALA A 101 18.05 -6.21 -0.82
N ALA A 102 17.25 -5.91 0.21
CA ALA A 102 17.36 -6.53 1.53
C ALA A 102 16.56 -7.85 1.66
N ALA A 103 15.63 -8.13 0.73
CA ALA A 103 14.78 -9.32 0.78
C ALA A 103 15.36 -10.55 0.03
N ASP A 104 16.39 -10.36 -0.81
CA ASP A 104 17.10 -11.44 -1.53
C ASP A 104 18.32 -11.98 -0.77
N LYS A 105 18.50 -11.61 0.50
CA LYS A 105 19.46 -12.24 1.42
C LYS A 105 18.76 -13.15 2.41
N GLU A 106 18.16 -14.24 1.91
CA GLU A 106 18.09 -15.58 2.52
C GLU A 106 17.44 -16.59 1.58
#